data_AF-A0A352Z5G3-F1
#
_entry.id   AF-A0A352Z5G3-F1
#
_cell.length_a   1.000
_cell.length_b   1.000
_cell.length_c   1.000
_cell.angle_alpha   90.00
_cell.angle_beta   90.00
_cell.angle_gamma   90.00
#
_symmetry.space_group_name_H-M   'P 1'
#
loop_
_entity.id
_entity.type
_entity.pdbx_description
1 polymer ?
#
loop_
_entity_poly.entity_id
_entity_poly.type
_entity_poly.pdbx_seq_one_letter_code
_entity_poly.pdbx_strand_id
1 'polypeptide(L)'
;MRIEIIAACKSFGTSIYTVSQVADIVKENRSRVRHVLWKLEKEGAIVRFAEGGATPTFKKGRPGKEITYRNTKELWKVKRKTEKNGWDKMWKAIRAMRRFTRYDLITICDQHPENVAFFTKHYRKLGYIQPSRHGGRGVVWALIKDPGPDRPIGIEAQRSKGTEAQRHKGIEGEKDE
;
A
#
# COMPACT_ATOMS: atom_id res chain seq x y z
N MET A 1 7.54 -2.44 -1.28
CA MET A 1 8.36 -1.53 -0.45
C MET A 1 7.85 -0.12 -0.71
N ARG A 2 7.52 0.67 0.32
CA ARG A 2 6.98 2.02 0.11
C ARG A 2 8.11 2.99 -0.19
N ILE A 3 7.96 3.75 -1.28
CA ILE A 3 8.99 4.64 -1.83
C ILE A 3 9.32 5.76 -0.84
N GLU A 4 8.31 6.27 -0.14
CA GLU A 4 8.42 7.37 0.84
C GLU A 4 9.37 7.03 2.00
N ILE A 5 9.31 5.80 2.54
CA ILE A 5 10.18 5.37 3.64
C ILE A 5 11.63 5.25 3.16
N ILE A 6 11.85 4.73 1.95
CA ILE A 6 13.18 4.63 1.37
C ILE A 6 13.73 6.02 1.04
N ALA A 7 12.90 6.93 0.54
CA ALA A 7 13.26 8.32 0.27
C ALA A 7 13.66 9.05 1.57
N ALA A 8 12.89 8.85 2.65
CA ALA A 8 13.23 9.37 3.97
C ALA A 8 14.54 8.76 4.50
N CYS A 9 14.80 7.46 4.29
CA CYS A 9 16.12 6.90 4.64
C CYS A 9 17.24 7.56 3.82
N LYS A 10 17.03 7.79 2.51
CA LYS A 10 18.02 8.44 1.64
C LYS A 10 18.33 9.88 2.05
N SER A 11 17.37 10.63 2.59
CA SER A 11 17.63 12.01 3.04
C SER A 11 18.61 12.09 4.22
N PHE A 12 18.79 11.02 4.99
CA PHE A 12 19.80 10.97 6.05
C PHE A 12 21.24 10.74 5.55
N GLY A 13 21.45 10.46 4.25
CA GLY A 13 22.79 10.30 3.69
C GLY A 13 23.59 9.19 4.40
N THR A 14 24.72 9.52 5.01
CA THR A 14 25.55 8.58 5.80
C THR A 14 25.35 8.70 7.31
N SER A 15 24.44 9.58 7.74
CA SER A 15 24.16 9.86 9.15
C SER A 15 23.40 8.71 9.81
N ILE A 16 23.51 8.64 11.13
CA ILE A 16 22.75 7.70 11.95
C ILE A 16 21.35 8.29 12.16
N TYR A 17 20.32 7.46 12.02
CA TYR A 17 18.93 7.86 12.23
C TYR A 17 18.13 6.79 12.98
N THR A 18 17.02 7.20 13.59
CA THR A 18 16.14 6.32 14.37
C THR A 18 14.83 5.99 13.65
N VAL A 19 14.13 4.96 14.14
CA VAL A 19 12.78 4.63 13.67
C VAL A 19 11.82 5.81 13.84
N SER A 20 11.90 6.56 14.96
CA SER A 20 10.99 7.67 15.20
C SER A 20 11.24 8.80 14.21
N GLN A 21 12.51 9.15 13.95
CA GLN A 21 12.85 10.19 12.97
C GLN A 21 12.30 9.89 11.57
N VAL A 22 12.40 8.63 11.12
CA VAL A 22 11.82 8.21 9.84
C VAL A 22 10.28 8.24 9.88
N ALA A 23 9.67 7.82 10.98
CA ALA A 23 8.22 7.84 11.15
C ALA A 23 7.64 9.26 11.18
N ASP A 24 8.34 10.20 11.79
CA ASP A 24 7.93 11.60 11.91
C ASP A 24 7.99 12.30 10.54
N ILE A 25 9.02 12.01 9.72
CA ILE A 25 9.14 12.54 8.35
C ILE A 25 8.01 12.00 7.45
N VAL A 26 7.75 10.69 7.51
CA VAL A 26 6.78 10.03 6.62
C VAL A 26 5.34 10.13 7.16
N LYS A 27 5.16 10.61 8.39
CA LYS A 27 3.87 10.64 9.11
C LYS A 27 3.15 9.29 9.08
N GLU A 28 3.91 8.21 9.18
CA GLU A 28 3.42 6.83 9.10
C GLU A 28 3.60 6.07 10.41
N ASN A 29 2.90 4.95 10.54
CA ASN A 29 2.92 4.17 11.77
C ASN A 29 4.31 3.54 12.02
N ARG A 30 4.84 3.70 13.24
CA ARG A 30 6.15 3.15 13.67
C ARG A 30 6.31 1.65 13.39
N SER A 31 5.26 0.85 13.56
CA SER A 31 5.30 -0.59 13.28
C SER A 31 5.53 -0.88 11.79
N ARG A 32 4.94 -0.07 10.91
CA ARG A 32 5.13 -0.18 9.46
C ARG A 32 6.53 0.25 9.05
N VAL A 33 7.00 1.37 9.58
CA VAL A 33 8.37 1.87 9.35
C VAL A 33 9.39 0.83 9.80
N ARG A 34 9.22 0.29 11.01
CA ARG A 34 10.07 -0.79 11.54
C ARG A 34 10.10 -2.01 10.63
N HIS A 35 8.95 -2.44 10.10
CA HIS A 35 8.90 -3.59 9.20
C HIS A 35 9.65 -3.33 7.87
N VAL A 36 9.61 -2.10 7.35
CA VAL A 36 10.37 -1.73 6.14
C VAL A 36 11.86 -1.63 6.43
N LEU A 37 12.26 -1.02 7.54
CA LEU A 37 13.66 -0.96 7.96
C LEU A 37 14.24 -2.36 8.19
N TRP A 38 13.49 -3.26 8.83
CA TRP A 38 13.89 -4.67 9.00
C TRP A 38 14.11 -5.38 7.65
N LYS A 39 13.31 -5.08 6.63
CA LYS A 39 13.53 -5.61 5.27
C LYS A 39 14.80 -5.06 4.63
N LEU A 40 15.07 -3.76 4.80
CA LEU A 40 16.29 -3.12 4.30
C LEU A 40 17.54 -3.66 5.03
N GLU A 41 17.43 -3.94 6.32
CA GLU A 41 18.49 -4.57 7.13
C GLU A 41 18.79 -5.98 6.61
N LYS A 42 17.75 -6.80 6.39
CA LYS A 42 17.87 -8.14 5.77
C LYS A 42 18.52 -8.11 4.38
N GLU A 43 18.34 -7.02 3.64
CA GLU A 43 18.91 -6.84 2.30
C GLU A 43 20.32 -6.21 2.32
N GLY A 44 20.89 -5.88 3.49
CA GLY A 44 22.21 -5.23 3.61
C GLY A 44 22.23 -3.75 3.25
N ALA A 45 21.08 -3.18 2.91
CA ALA A 45 20.93 -1.77 2.50
C ALA A 45 21.11 -0.79 3.67
N ILE A 46 20.84 -1.23 4.89
CA ILE A 46 21.07 -0.46 6.11
C ILE A 46 21.72 -1.36 7.16
N VAL A 47 22.59 -0.79 7.99
CA VAL A 47 23.21 -1.49 9.12
C VAL A 47 22.54 -1.00 10.39
N ARG A 48 22.09 -1.95 11.19
CA ARG A 48 21.59 -1.71 12.54
C ARG A 48 22.76 -1.51 13.48
N PHE A 49 22.81 -0.36 14.15
CA PHE A 49 23.69 -0.15 15.28
C PHE A 49 22.92 -0.48 16.56
N ALA A 50 23.59 -1.11 17.52
CA ALA A 50 22.95 -1.60 18.74
C ALA A 50 22.37 -0.45 19.60
N GLU A 51 21.45 -0.85 20.49
CA GLU A 51 20.66 -0.03 21.42
C GLU A 51 21.54 0.82 22.35
N GLY A 52 21.99 1.98 21.87
CA GLY A 52 22.77 2.93 22.65
C GLY A 52 21.87 3.98 23.31
N GLY A 53 21.57 3.78 24.60
CA GLY A 53 21.07 4.82 25.51
C GLY A 53 19.61 5.23 25.32
N ALA A 54 18.86 5.26 26.42
CA ALA A 54 17.47 5.69 26.47
C ALA A 54 17.31 7.13 25.93
N THR A 55 16.65 7.30 24.79
CA THR A 55 16.04 8.59 24.45
C THR A 55 14.85 8.79 25.39
N PRO A 56 14.75 9.94 26.10
CA PRO A 56 13.62 10.21 26.97
C PRO A 56 12.35 10.37 26.13
N THR A 57 11.59 9.28 25.99
CA THR A 57 10.24 9.33 25.45
C THR A 57 9.35 10.08 26.43
N PHE A 58 8.84 11.25 26.02
CA PHE A 58 7.91 12.11 26.77
C PHE A 58 6.53 11.48 27.06
N LYS A 59 6.36 10.15 26.93
CA LYS A 59 5.14 9.43 27.29
C LYS A 59 5.48 8.31 28.27
N LYS A 60 5.04 8.52 29.52
CA LYS A 60 4.99 7.62 30.68
C LYS A 60 5.40 6.16 30.41
N GLY A 61 6.50 5.71 31.03
CA GLY A 61 6.50 4.39 31.68
C GLY A 61 7.61 3.40 31.36
N ARG A 62 8.24 3.41 30.17
CA ARG A 62 9.43 2.57 29.90
C ARG A 62 10.34 3.26 28.88
N PRO A 63 11.67 3.37 29.11
CA PRO A 63 12.59 3.82 28.09
C PRO A 63 12.55 2.82 26.93
N GLY A 64 11.90 3.21 25.83
CA GLY A 64 11.90 2.40 24.62
C GLY A 64 13.30 2.43 24.04
N LYS A 65 14.01 1.30 24.08
CA LYS A 65 15.28 1.13 23.36
C LYS A 65 15.04 1.45 21.88
N GLU A 66 15.52 2.62 21.46
CA GLU A 66 15.31 3.08 20.10
C GLU A 66 16.38 2.45 19.20
N ILE A 67 15.95 1.81 18.12
CA ILE A 67 16.87 1.17 17.18
C ILE A 67 17.42 2.23 16.25
N THR A 68 18.74 2.36 16.23
CA THR A 68 19.49 3.24 15.34
C THR A 68 19.94 2.48 14.09
N TYR A 69 19.86 3.14 12.94
CA TYR A 69 20.27 2.61 11.65
C TYR A 69 21.23 3.58 10.98
N ARG A 70 22.08 3.04 10.10
CA ARG A 70 22.91 3.81 9.19
C ARG A 70 22.76 3.25 7.78
N ASN A 71 22.71 4.13 6.79
CA ASN A 71 22.67 3.71 5.40
C ASN A 71 24.01 3.12 4.96
N THR A 72 23.96 2.06 4.15
CA THR A 72 25.12 1.57 3.41
C THR A 72 25.12 2.15 1.99
N LYS A 73 26.23 1.98 1.27
CA LYS A 73 26.31 2.30 -0.17
C LYS A 73 25.31 1.49 -1.00
N GLU A 74 24.75 0.41 -0.45
CA GLU A 74 23.80 -0.47 -1.12
C GLU A 74 22.37 0.08 -1.08
N LEU A 75 22.04 1.03 -0.19
CA LEU A 75 20.72 1.68 -0.18
C LEU A 75 20.39 2.33 -1.52
N TRP A 76 21.39 2.89 -2.19
CA TRP A 76 21.24 3.50 -3.51
C TRP A 76 20.97 2.47 -4.61
N LYS A 77 21.39 1.21 -4.40
CA LYS A 77 21.17 0.08 -5.29
C LYS A 77 19.84 -0.65 -5.03
N VAL A 78 19.11 -0.30 -3.96
CA VAL A 78 17.75 -0.79 -3.71
C VAL A 78 16.82 -0.21 -4.79
N LYS A 79 16.89 -0.83 -5.97
CA LYS A 79 15.84 -0.74 -6.97
C LYS A 79 14.67 -1.54 -6.43
N ARG A 80 13.47 -1.01 -6.64
CA ARG A 80 12.25 -1.78 -6.38
C ARG A 80 12.40 -3.10 -7.16
N LYS A 81 12.32 -4.26 -6.48
CA LYS A 81 12.08 -5.55 -7.13
C LYS A 81 10.67 -5.53 -7.74
N THR A 82 10.43 -4.63 -8.70
CA THR A 82 9.16 -4.45 -9.40
C THR A 82 9.08 -5.34 -10.62
N GLU A 83 10.23 -5.58 -11.25
CA GLU A 83 10.29 -6.20 -12.58
C GLU A 83 9.77 -7.64 -12.60
N LYS A 84 9.61 -8.28 -11.44
CA LYS A 84 9.05 -9.64 -11.31
C LYS A 84 7.96 -9.77 -10.25
N ASN A 85 7.24 -8.69 -9.89
CA ASN A 85 6.07 -8.87 -9.03
C ASN A 85 4.92 -9.48 -9.84
N GLY A 86 4.40 -10.64 -9.40
CA GLY A 86 3.29 -11.33 -10.07
C GLY A 86 2.07 -10.43 -10.30
N TRP A 87 1.86 -9.42 -9.44
CA TRP A 87 0.77 -8.45 -9.61
C TRP A 87 1.00 -7.46 -10.74
N ASP A 88 2.23 -7.07 -11.02
CA ASP A 88 2.52 -6.15 -12.12
C ASP A 88 2.38 -6.89 -13.46
N LYS A 89 2.74 -8.19 -13.49
CA LYS A 89 2.41 -9.09 -14.62
C LYS A 89 0.90 -9.22 -14.83
N MET A 90 0.14 -9.49 -13.75
CA MET A 90 -1.33 -9.55 -13.82
C MET A 90 -1.95 -8.24 -14.31
N TRP A 91 -1.44 -7.09 -13.85
CA TRP A 91 -1.93 -5.79 -14.32
C TRP A 91 -1.70 -5.58 -15.82
N LYS A 92 -0.48 -5.87 -16.30
CA LYS A 92 -0.15 -5.79 -17.74
C LYS A 92 -1.03 -6.73 -18.57
N ALA A 93 -1.24 -7.96 -18.10
CA ALA A 93 -2.09 -8.94 -18.77
C ALA A 93 -3.55 -8.46 -18.88
N ILE A 94 -4.11 -7.90 -17.81
CA ILE A 94 -5.48 -7.36 -17.82
C ILE A 94 -5.63 -6.17 -18.77
N ARG A 95 -4.63 -5.28 -18.83
CA ARG A 95 -4.64 -4.15 -19.75
C ARG A 95 -4.65 -4.61 -21.22
N ALA A 96 -3.89 -5.65 -21.53
CA ALA A 96 -3.86 -6.24 -22.86
C ALA A 96 -5.19 -6.91 -23.23
N MET A 97 -5.75 -7.73 -22.32
CA MET A 97 -6.96 -8.51 -22.61
C MET A 97 -8.25 -7.68 -22.54
N ARG A 98 -8.31 -6.65 -21.68
CA ARG A 98 -9.50 -5.82 -21.35
C ARG A 98 -10.67 -6.58 -20.72
N ARG A 99 -10.94 -7.81 -21.15
CA ARG A 99 -11.90 -8.79 -20.60
C ARG A 99 -11.15 -10.08 -20.31
N PHE A 100 -11.27 -10.60 -19.10
CA PHE A 100 -10.49 -11.76 -18.66
C PHE A 100 -11.23 -12.55 -17.60
N THR A 101 -10.87 -13.81 -17.44
CA THR A 101 -11.27 -14.66 -16.32
C THR A 101 -10.12 -14.79 -15.33
N ARG A 102 -10.42 -15.22 -14.10
CA ARG A 102 -9.35 -15.55 -13.13
C ARG A 102 -8.45 -16.68 -13.64
N TYR A 103 -9.00 -17.60 -14.42
CA TYR A 103 -8.25 -18.71 -15.00
C TYR A 103 -7.22 -18.24 -16.03
N ASP A 104 -7.58 -17.24 -16.85
CA ASP A 104 -6.66 -16.63 -17.81
C ASP A 104 -5.46 -16.00 -17.10
N LEU A 105 -5.69 -15.34 -15.96
CA LEU A 105 -4.60 -14.76 -15.17
C LEU A 105 -3.71 -15.81 -14.50
N ILE A 106 -4.29 -16.92 -14.04
CA ILE A 106 -3.50 -18.04 -13.49
C ILE A 106 -2.58 -18.58 -14.58
N THR A 107 -3.12 -18.81 -15.77
CA THR A 107 -2.41 -19.43 -16.90
C THR A 107 -1.34 -18.51 -17.49
N ILE A 108 -1.68 -17.23 -17.75
CA ILE A 108 -0.79 -16.28 -18.41
C ILE A 108 0.32 -15.79 -17.47
N CYS A 109 -0.01 -15.56 -16.20
CA CYS A 109 0.92 -14.96 -15.25
C CYS A 109 1.66 -15.98 -14.38
N ASP A 110 1.30 -17.27 -14.49
CA ASP A 110 1.80 -18.37 -13.65
C ASP A 110 1.70 -17.99 -12.17
N GLN A 111 0.49 -17.65 -11.73
CA GLN A 111 0.22 -17.16 -10.37
C GLN A 111 -0.75 -18.09 -9.64
N HIS A 112 -0.51 -18.25 -8.33
CA HIS A 112 -1.39 -19.04 -7.48
C HIS A 112 -2.85 -18.48 -7.49
N PRO A 113 -3.89 -19.34 -7.52
CA PRO A 113 -5.29 -18.91 -7.59
C PRO A 113 -5.69 -17.93 -6.49
N GLU A 114 -5.16 -18.10 -5.28
CA GLU A 114 -5.41 -17.20 -4.15
C GLU A 114 -4.85 -15.80 -4.41
N ASN A 115 -3.67 -15.71 -5.02
CA ASN A 115 -3.04 -14.44 -5.34
C ASN A 115 -3.87 -13.67 -6.39
N VAL A 116 -4.38 -14.40 -7.39
CA VAL A 116 -5.30 -13.86 -8.42
C VAL A 116 -6.63 -13.43 -7.79
N ALA A 117 -7.17 -14.23 -6.86
CA ALA A 117 -8.39 -13.88 -6.13
C ALA A 117 -8.22 -12.60 -5.30
N PHE A 118 -7.08 -12.47 -4.61
CA PHE A 118 -6.76 -11.29 -3.83
C PHE A 118 -6.55 -10.05 -4.71
N PHE A 119 -5.81 -10.21 -5.81
CA PHE A 119 -5.61 -9.17 -6.82
C PHE A 119 -6.95 -8.67 -7.37
N THR A 120 -7.82 -9.57 -7.85
CA THR A 120 -9.12 -9.17 -8.42
C THR A 120 -10.03 -8.54 -7.39
N LYS A 121 -10.03 -9.04 -6.14
CA LYS A 121 -10.78 -8.42 -5.04
C LYS A 121 -10.28 -7.01 -4.75
N HIS A 122 -8.97 -6.78 -4.76
CA HIS A 122 -8.36 -5.49 -4.49
C HIS A 122 -8.73 -4.47 -5.58
N TYR A 123 -8.54 -4.80 -6.86
CA TYR A 123 -8.84 -3.89 -7.97
C TYR A 123 -10.34 -3.68 -8.20
N ARG A 124 -11.19 -4.63 -7.79
CA ARG A 124 -12.64 -4.43 -7.73
C ARG A 124 -13.01 -3.35 -6.72
N LYS A 125 -12.45 -3.41 -5.52
CA LYS A 125 -12.71 -2.41 -4.47
C LYS A 125 -12.28 -1.01 -4.88
N LEU A 126 -11.19 -0.92 -5.64
CA LEU A 126 -10.67 0.34 -6.17
C LEU A 126 -11.42 0.83 -7.43
N GLY A 127 -12.40 0.07 -7.93
CA GLY A 127 -13.20 0.45 -9.09
C GLY A 127 -12.48 0.35 -10.44
N TYR A 128 -11.31 -0.31 -10.51
CA TYR A 128 -10.59 -0.49 -11.78
C TYR A 128 -11.18 -1.62 -12.62
N ILE A 129 -11.63 -2.69 -11.98
CA ILE A 129 -12.22 -3.85 -12.65
C ILE A 129 -13.62 -4.14 -12.11
N GLN A 130 -14.49 -4.63 -12.99
CA GLN A 130 -15.85 -5.02 -12.62
C GLN A 130 -16.16 -6.42 -13.14
N PRO A 131 -16.79 -7.27 -12.31
CA PRO A 131 -17.27 -8.56 -12.78
C PRO A 131 -18.56 -8.38 -13.60
N SER A 132 -18.70 -9.16 -14.67
CA SER A 132 -19.91 -9.20 -15.49
C SER A 132 -21.13 -9.76 -14.74
N ARG A 133 -20.91 -10.55 -13.67
CA ARG A 133 -21.97 -11.15 -12.85
C ARG A 133 -21.53 -11.22 -11.38
N HIS A 134 -22.51 -11.26 -10.47
CA HIS A 134 -22.26 -11.33 -9.02
C HIS A 134 -21.85 -12.75 -8.58
N GLY A 135 -20.69 -13.23 -9.04
CA GLY A 135 -20.12 -14.52 -8.62
C GLY A 135 -20.36 -15.69 -9.57
N GLY A 136 -19.79 -16.85 -9.22
CA GLY A 136 -19.81 -18.09 -10.03
C GLY A 136 -18.46 -18.50 -10.61
N ARG A 137 -18.38 -19.74 -11.13
CA ARG A 137 -17.23 -20.23 -11.90
C ARG A 137 -17.23 -19.60 -13.29
N GLY A 138 -16.09 -19.11 -13.76
CA GLY A 138 -15.96 -18.45 -15.07
C GLY A 138 -16.53 -17.03 -15.12
N VAL A 139 -16.47 -16.27 -14.03
CA VAL A 139 -16.84 -14.85 -14.06
C VAL A 139 -15.85 -14.11 -14.95
N VAL A 140 -16.38 -13.48 -16.00
CA VAL A 140 -15.63 -12.55 -16.84
C VAL A 140 -15.54 -11.22 -16.10
N TRP A 141 -14.32 -10.70 -16.00
CA TRP A 141 -13.98 -9.41 -15.44
C TRP A 141 -13.62 -8.47 -16.57
N ALA A 142 -14.05 -7.21 -16.47
CA ALA A 142 -13.71 -6.16 -17.42
C ALA A 142 -12.90 -5.07 -16.72
N LEU A 143 -11.88 -4.54 -17.41
CA LEU A 143 -11.15 -3.35 -16.99
C LEU A 143 -11.95 -2.11 -17.40
N ILE A 144 -12.40 -1.33 -16.40
CA ILE A 144 -13.21 -0.12 -16.60
C ILE A 144 -12.34 1.13 -16.66
N LYS A 145 -11.38 1.22 -15.74
CA LYS A 145 -10.51 2.40 -15.60
C LYS A 145 -9.07 2.01 -15.88
N ASP A 146 -8.44 2.71 -16.82
CA ASP A 146 -7.04 2.50 -17.18
C ASP A 146 -6.18 3.71 -16.78
N PRO A 147 -5.57 3.69 -15.58
CA PRO A 147 -4.67 4.75 -15.12
C PRO A 147 -3.28 4.73 -15.79
N GLY A 148 -2.98 3.78 -16.68
CA GLY A 148 -1.72 3.74 -17.42
C GLY A 148 -0.92 2.43 -17.30
N PRO A 149 0.31 2.42 -17.83
CA PRO A 149 1.16 1.23 -17.93
C PRO A 149 1.59 0.67 -16.58
N ASP A 150 1.77 1.55 -15.61
CA ASP A 150 2.10 1.15 -14.26
C ASP A 150 0.85 0.81 -13.47
N ARG A 151 0.99 -0.24 -12.65
CA ARG A 151 -0.06 -0.69 -11.77
C ARG A 151 -0.38 0.42 -10.75
N PRO A 152 -1.64 0.87 -10.64
CA PRO A 152 -2.02 1.83 -9.64
C PRO A 152 -1.83 1.20 -8.25
N ILE A 153 -1.02 1.87 -7.43
CA ILE A 153 -0.84 1.53 -6.02
C ILE A 153 -1.94 2.31 -5.32
N GLY A 154 -2.96 1.62 -4.81
CA GLY A 154 -4.08 2.27 -4.16
C GLY A 154 -3.61 3.16 -3.00
N ILE A 155 -3.49 4.46 -3.25
CA ILE A 155 -3.89 5.45 -2.26
C ILE A 155 -5.40 5.26 -2.16
N GLU A 156 -5.92 5.05 -0.96
CA GLU A 156 -7.36 4.94 -0.72
C GLU A 156 -8.05 6.11 -1.43
N ALA A 157 -8.65 5.83 -2.58
CA ALA A 157 -9.42 6.81 -3.31
C ALA A 157 -10.70 7.03 -2.50
N GLN A 158 -10.63 8.04 -1.64
CA GLN A 158 -11.69 8.94 -1.22
C GLN A 158 -13.08 8.31 -1.14
N ARG A 159 -13.42 7.93 0.10
CA ARG A 159 -14.78 7.71 0.58
C ARG A 159 -15.52 9.05 0.76
N SER A 160 -15.43 9.96 -0.21
CA SER A 160 -16.03 11.30 -0.17
C SER A 160 -16.82 11.58 -1.44
N LYS A 161 -17.82 10.74 -1.72
CA LYS A 161 -19.03 11.10 -2.47
C LYS A 161 -20.17 10.21 -1.99
N GLY A 162 -21.09 10.76 -1.20
CA GLY A 162 -22.38 10.11 -0.91
C GLY A 162 -22.87 10.12 0.54
N THR A 163 -22.89 11.28 1.21
CA THR A 163 -23.84 11.56 2.32
C THR A 163 -24.08 13.06 2.39
N GLU A 164 -24.61 13.64 1.31
CA GLU A 164 -25.13 15.01 1.33
C GLU A 164 -26.22 15.14 0.23
N ALA A 165 -27.26 14.34 0.35
CA ALA A 165 -28.52 14.51 -0.36
C ALA A 165 -29.57 13.63 0.33
N GLN A 166 -30.70 14.23 0.70
CA GLN A 166 -31.88 13.65 1.38
C GLN A 166 -31.90 13.74 2.91
N ARG A 167 -32.28 14.92 3.42
CA ARG A 167 -33.46 15.10 4.29
C ARG A 167 -33.69 16.60 4.56
N HIS A 168 -34.11 17.31 3.52
CA HIS A 168 -34.96 18.49 3.65
C HIS A 168 -36.24 18.19 2.86
N LYS A 169 -37.30 17.79 3.56
CA LYS A 169 -38.70 17.91 3.15
C LYS A 169 -39.57 17.67 4.39
N GLY A 170 -40.33 18.69 4.79
CA GLY A 170 -41.39 18.59 5.81
C GLY A 170 -41.28 19.60 6.95
N ILE A 171 -41.44 20.89 6.65
CA ILE A 171 -42.11 21.85 7.54
C ILE A 171 -43.53 22.03 6.97
N GLU A 172 -44.49 22.39 7.84
CA GLU A 172 -45.94 22.62 7.65
C GLU A 172 -46.78 21.39 8.04
N GLY A 173 -47.75 21.42 8.98
CA GLY A 173 -48.34 22.47 9.81
C GLY A 173 -49.69 21.95 10.34
N GLU A 174 -50.04 22.22 11.61
CA GLU A 174 -51.39 22.14 12.26
C GLU A 174 -51.11 22.33 13.76
N LYS A 175 -51.30 23.49 14.41
CA LYS A 175 -52.49 24.31 14.68
C LYS A 175 -53.67 23.56 15.30
N ASP A 176 -53.82 23.82 16.61
CA ASP A 176 -55.04 24.11 17.38
C ASP A 176 -56.28 23.23 17.18
N GLU A 177 -56.59 22.40 18.20
CA GLU A 177 -57.88 22.43 18.93
C GLU A 177 -57.75 21.81 20.33
#